data_AF-A0A972YZU7-F1
#
_entry.id   AF-A0A972YZU7-F1
#
_cell.length_a   1.000
_cell.length_b   1.000
_cell.length_c   1.000
_cell.angle_alpha   90.00
_cell.angle_beta   90.00
_cell.angle_gamma   90.00
#
_symmetry.space_group_name_H-M   'P 1'
#
loop_
_entity.id
_entity.type
_entity.pdbx_description
1 polymer ?
#
loop_
_entity_poly.entity_id
_entity_poly.type
_entity_poly.pdbx_seq_one_letter_code
_entity_poly.pdbx_strand_id
1 'polypeptide(L)'
;MSPTDRTTDPDQVLADVRSLDDDQLHNLAEVVRQVQQERAIEAGDQDALIAEAFESGFGRDGLGTEPWIVGNLIICPGGFMAKSKTSHRSRFASVNNTWVWESELLVREDKRSTPGARDGFRAVALVALVDGTELDVVSSKARGGQLSVEHVVSYEVRRGELVEVSQRNVAAASRR
;
A
#
# COMPACT_ATOMS: atom_id res chain seq x y z
N MET A 1 -26.15 19.03 22.93
CA MET A 1 -25.66 17.65 22.82
C MET A 1 -24.45 17.67 21.91
N SER A 2 -23.25 17.45 22.47
CA SER A 2 -22.02 17.37 21.69
C SER A 2 -21.94 15.99 21.01
N PRO A 3 -21.54 15.90 19.72
CA PRO A 3 -21.58 14.67 18.93
C PRO A 3 -20.38 13.73 19.14
N THR A 4 -19.69 13.78 20.29
CA THR A 4 -18.35 13.21 20.45
C THR A 4 -18.25 11.88 21.22
N ASP A 5 -19.35 11.19 21.49
CA ASP A 5 -19.26 9.83 22.05
C ASP A 5 -20.36 8.92 21.48
N ARG A 6 -20.12 8.41 20.28
CA ARG A 6 -20.67 7.12 19.87
C ARG A 6 -19.52 6.14 19.85
N THR A 7 -19.01 5.78 21.03
CA THR A 7 -18.36 4.49 21.18
C THR A 7 -19.47 3.44 21.03
N THR A 8 -19.74 3.02 19.79
CA THR A 8 -20.77 2.02 19.52
C THR A 8 -20.29 0.72 20.16
N ASP A 9 -21.04 0.24 21.15
CA ASP A 9 -20.81 -1.06 21.78
C ASP A 9 -20.64 -2.14 20.68
N PRO A 10 -19.50 -2.84 20.59
CA PRO A 10 -19.26 -3.85 19.56
C PRO A 10 -20.35 -4.92 19.51
N ASP A 11 -20.95 -5.27 20.66
CA ASP A 11 -22.02 -6.26 20.73
C ASP A 11 -23.33 -5.71 20.13
N GLN A 12 -23.61 -4.42 20.33
CA GLN A 12 -24.74 -3.75 19.69
C GLN A 12 -24.54 -3.64 18.17
N VAL A 13 -23.35 -3.26 17.71
CA VAL A 13 -23.03 -3.25 16.26
C VAL A 13 -23.26 -4.63 15.66
N LEU A 14 -22.79 -5.68 16.34
CA LEU A 14 -22.95 -7.05 15.87
C LEU A 14 -24.43 -7.47 15.84
N ALA A 15 -25.22 -7.09 16.84
CA ALA A 15 -26.66 -7.35 16.86
C ALA A 15 -27.39 -6.66 15.72
N ASP A 16 -27.08 -5.38 15.48
CA ASP A 16 -27.66 -4.58 14.39
C ASP A 16 -27.30 -5.20 13.03
N VAL A 17 -26.02 -5.52 12.80
CA VAL A 17 -25.54 -6.15 11.56
C VAL A 17 -26.19 -7.52 11.35
N ARG A 18 -26.37 -8.33 12.40
CA ARG A 18 -27.04 -9.64 12.32
C ARG A 18 -28.52 -9.56 11.97
N SER A 19 -29.15 -8.41 12.14
CA SER A 19 -30.56 -8.20 11.79
C SER A 19 -30.77 -7.87 10.31
N LEU A 20 -29.69 -7.56 9.59
CA LEU A 20 -29.71 -7.25 8.17
C LEU A 20 -29.83 -8.51 7.32
N ASP A 21 -30.54 -8.40 6.20
CA ASP A 21 -30.51 -9.41 5.14
C ASP A 21 -29.24 -9.30 4.27
N ASP A 22 -29.03 -10.26 3.38
CA ASP A 22 -27.81 -10.35 2.56
C ASP A 22 -27.61 -9.13 1.63
N ASP A 23 -28.69 -8.58 1.06
CA ASP A 23 -28.62 -7.40 0.20
C ASP A 23 -28.24 -6.16 1.03
N GLN A 24 -28.81 -6.02 2.22
CA GLN A 24 -28.47 -4.97 3.17
C GLN A 24 -27.03 -5.09 3.67
N LEU A 25 -26.54 -6.31 3.91
CA LEU A 25 -25.14 -6.57 4.28
C LEU A 25 -24.18 -6.17 3.16
N HIS A 26 -24.51 -6.50 1.91
CA HIS A 26 -23.71 -6.08 0.76
C HIS A 26 -23.65 -4.55 0.63
N ASN A 27 -24.81 -3.89 0.73
CA ASN A 27 -24.90 -2.43 0.70
C ASN A 27 -24.13 -1.78 1.86
N LEU A 28 -24.24 -2.34 3.07
CA LEU A 28 -23.51 -1.86 4.23
C LEU A 28 -21.99 -1.97 4.01
N ALA A 29 -21.51 -3.10 3.49
CA ALA A 29 -20.09 -3.31 3.20
C ALA A 29 -19.56 -2.29 2.18
N GLU A 30 -20.30 -2.03 1.10
CA GLU A 30 -19.91 -1.02 0.11
C GLU A 30 -19.89 0.40 0.69
N VAL A 31 -20.90 0.77 1.49
CA VAL A 31 -20.94 2.09 2.14
C VAL A 31 -19.78 2.25 3.13
N VAL A 32 -19.48 1.21 3.93
CA VAL A 32 -18.32 1.24 4.85
C VAL A 32 -17.03 1.45 4.06
N ARG A 33 -16.83 0.69 2.98
CA ARG A 33 -15.66 0.80 2.09
C ARG A 33 -15.54 2.19 1.50
N GLN A 34 -16.64 2.76 0.99
CA GLN A 34 -16.69 4.09 0.42
C GLN A 34 -16.32 5.16 1.46
N VAL A 35 -16.93 5.11 2.64
CA VAL A 35 -16.65 6.08 3.72
C VAL A 35 -15.20 5.99 4.20
N GLN A 36 -14.61 4.79 4.27
CA GLN A 36 -13.19 4.63 4.59
C GLN A 36 -12.29 5.33 3.54
N GLN A 37 -12.59 5.18 2.25
CA GLN A 37 -11.86 5.85 1.18
C GLN A 37 -12.05 7.37 1.19
N GLU A 38 -13.28 7.86 1.34
CA GLU A 38 -13.57 9.29 1.44
C GLU A 38 -12.78 9.94 2.57
N ARG A 39 -12.78 9.32 3.76
CA ARG A 39 -11.97 9.79 4.88
C ARG A 39 -10.49 9.80 4.56
N ALA A 40 -10.00 8.81 3.80
CA ALA A 40 -8.59 8.72 3.42
C ALA A 40 -8.20 9.82 2.43
N ILE A 41 -9.10 10.19 1.53
CA ILE A 41 -8.94 11.34 0.63
C ILE A 41 -8.94 12.65 1.43
N GLU A 42 -9.80 12.75 2.44
CA GLU A 42 -9.87 13.89 3.35
C GLU A 42 -8.78 13.86 4.45
N ALA A 43 -7.88 12.88 4.42
CA ALA A 43 -6.90 12.67 5.47
C ALA A 43 -5.83 13.76 5.46
N GLY A 44 -5.85 14.60 6.51
CA GLY A 44 -4.74 15.45 6.95
C GLY A 44 -3.98 16.21 5.84
N ASP A 45 -2.75 16.58 6.15
CA ASP A 45 -1.85 17.21 5.19
C ASP A 45 -1.08 16.13 4.42
N GLN A 46 -1.62 15.73 3.27
CA GLN A 46 -1.00 14.72 2.40
C GLN A 46 0.38 15.16 1.88
N ASP A 47 0.61 16.47 1.69
CA ASP A 47 1.92 16.99 1.26
C ASP A 47 2.96 16.77 2.36
N ALA A 48 2.61 17.05 3.61
CA ALA A 48 3.47 16.80 4.76
C ALA A 48 3.76 15.30 4.93
N LEU A 49 2.75 14.44 4.81
CA LEU A 49 2.92 12.99 4.88
C LEU A 49 3.87 12.46 3.80
N ILE A 50 3.71 12.91 2.55
CA ILE A 50 4.60 12.54 1.46
C ILE A 50 6.02 13.05 1.73
N ALA A 51 6.17 14.30 2.17
CA ALA A 51 7.47 14.87 2.50
C ALA A 51 8.20 14.05 3.57
N GLU A 52 7.52 13.71 4.66
CA GLU A 52 8.06 12.87 5.74
C GLU A 52 8.41 11.46 5.25
N ALA A 53 7.55 10.85 4.44
CA ALA A 53 7.80 9.53 3.86
C ALA A 53 9.01 9.54 2.92
N PHE A 54 9.30 10.65 2.23
CA PHE A 54 10.51 10.76 1.42
C PHE A 54 11.80 10.80 2.25
N GLU A 55 11.73 11.29 3.50
CA GLU A 55 12.88 11.32 4.41
C GLU A 55 13.18 9.96 5.04
N SER A 56 12.14 9.17 5.35
CA SER A 56 12.28 7.93 6.14
C SER A 56 11.97 6.63 5.38
N GLY A 57 11.20 6.69 4.30
CA GLY A 57 10.65 5.52 3.59
C GLY A 57 11.61 4.80 2.66
N PHE A 58 12.91 5.10 2.70
CA PHE A 58 13.89 4.56 1.75
C PHE A 58 15.11 3.97 2.45
N GLY A 59 15.46 2.74 2.05
CA GLY A 59 16.66 2.07 2.51
C GLY A 59 17.93 2.71 1.97
N ARG A 60 19.08 2.30 2.53
CA ARG A 60 20.41 2.72 2.04
C ARG A 60 20.67 2.35 0.58
N ASP A 61 19.97 1.34 0.06
CA ASP A 61 20.04 0.93 -1.35
C ASP A 61 19.15 1.77 -2.27
N GLY A 62 18.43 2.75 -1.73
CA GLY A 62 17.53 3.65 -2.45
C GLY A 62 16.18 3.04 -2.81
N LEU A 63 15.90 1.80 -2.39
CA LEU A 63 14.61 1.15 -2.58
C LEU A 63 13.66 1.52 -1.43
N GLY A 64 12.35 1.45 -1.68
CA GLY A 64 11.34 1.70 -0.64
C GLY A 64 11.48 0.73 0.54
N THR A 65 11.12 1.12 1.74
CA THR A 65 11.01 0.21 2.89
C THR A 65 9.69 -0.56 2.86
N GLU A 66 9.46 -1.40 3.87
CA GLU A 66 8.12 -1.95 4.10
C GLU A 66 7.10 -0.81 4.35
N PRO A 67 5.84 -1.00 3.96
CA PRO A 67 4.74 -0.08 4.16
C PRO A 67 4.37 0.07 5.65
N TRP A 68 3.76 1.20 6.00
CA TRP A 68 3.25 1.45 7.35
C TRP A 68 1.98 2.28 7.33
N ILE A 69 1.25 2.30 8.45
CA ILE A 69 0.00 3.05 8.58
C ILE A 69 0.27 4.42 9.23
N VAL A 70 -0.36 5.45 8.68
CA VAL A 70 -0.51 6.77 9.32
C VAL A 70 -1.97 7.19 9.22
N GLY A 71 -2.67 7.24 10.36
CA GLY A 71 -4.10 7.52 10.40
C GLY A 71 -4.88 6.45 9.62
N ASN A 72 -5.57 6.87 8.57
CA ASN A 72 -6.35 6.04 7.66
C ASN A 72 -5.69 5.87 6.28
N LEU A 73 -4.37 6.06 6.23
CA LEU A 73 -3.56 5.84 5.04
C LEU A 73 -2.50 4.77 5.31
N ILE A 74 -2.21 3.98 4.29
CA ILE A 74 -1.04 3.12 4.19
C ILE A 74 -0.02 3.88 3.33
N ILE A 75 1.16 4.09 3.88
CA ILE A 75 2.29 4.70 3.18
C ILE A 75 3.07 3.58 2.49
N CYS A 76 3.20 3.68 1.18
CA CYS A 76 3.82 2.68 0.32
C CYS A 76 5.01 3.30 -0.44
N PRO A 77 6.24 3.25 0.12
CA PRO A 77 7.41 3.69 -0.60
C PRO A 77 7.79 2.72 -1.74
N GLY A 78 8.16 3.26 -2.89
CA GLY A 78 8.59 2.53 -4.06
C GLY A 78 9.86 3.13 -4.66
N GLY A 79 10.76 2.30 -5.17
CA GLY A 79 12.04 2.78 -5.70
C GLY A 79 12.51 2.01 -6.92
N PHE A 80 13.14 2.73 -7.83
CA PHE A 80 13.83 2.20 -9.01
C PHE A 80 15.27 2.74 -9.05
N MET A 81 16.24 1.83 -9.11
CA MET A 81 17.67 2.14 -9.10
C MET A 81 18.38 1.47 -10.27
N ALA A 82 18.69 2.23 -11.33
CA ALA A 82 19.47 1.70 -12.44
C ALA A 82 20.92 1.45 -12.02
N LYS A 83 21.50 0.37 -12.54
CA LYS A 83 22.92 0.05 -12.48
C LYS A 83 23.59 0.25 -13.84
N SER A 84 22.87 -0.01 -14.91
CA SER A 84 23.22 0.24 -16.31
C SER A 84 21.94 0.35 -17.15
N LYS A 85 22.06 0.58 -18.46
CA LYS A 85 20.92 0.58 -19.38
C LYS A 85 20.10 -0.73 -19.38
N THR A 86 20.70 -1.85 -18.98
CA THR A 86 20.08 -3.18 -19.03
C THR A 86 19.97 -3.85 -17.65
N SER A 87 20.29 -3.13 -16.57
CA SER A 87 20.22 -3.65 -15.21
C SER A 87 19.75 -2.61 -14.22
N HIS A 88 18.78 -2.99 -13.38
CA HIS A 88 18.27 -2.19 -12.29
C HIS A 88 17.82 -3.08 -11.14
N ARG A 89 17.56 -2.47 -9.98
CA ARG A 89 16.75 -3.04 -8.91
C ARG A 89 15.54 -2.15 -8.70
N SER A 90 14.42 -2.76 -8.34
CA SER A 90 13.22 -2.03 -7.97
C SER A 90 12.49 -2.72 -6.84
N ARG A 91 11.74 -1.93 -6.07
CA ARG A 91 10.79 -2.42 -5.08
C ARG A 91 9.55 -1.54 -5.16
N PHE A 92 8.39 -2.15 -5.34
CA PHE A 92 7.11 -1.44 -5.44
C PHE A 92 6.01 -2.25 -4.78
N ALA A 93 4.99 -1.55 -4.31
CA ALA A 93 3.79 -2.18 -3.81
C ALA A 93 2.81 -2.49 -4.95
N SER A 94 2.13 -3.62 -4.85
CA SER A 94 0.86 -3.89 -5.51
C SER A 94 -0.25 -3.97 -4.48
N VAL A 95 -1.44 -3.47 -4.82
CA VAL A 95 -2.64 -3.45 -3.98
C VAL A 95 -3.70 -4.27 -4.70
N ASN A 96 -4.28 -5.27 -4.05
CA ASN A 96 -5.32 -6.14 -4.63
C ASN A 96 -4.95 -6.66 -6.04
N ASN A 97 -3.70 -7.14 -6.19
CA ASN A 97 -3.15 -7.68 -7.43
C ASN A 97 -3.03 -6.69 -8.62
N THR A 98 -3.11 -5.37 -8.38
CA THR A 98 -2.68 -4.33 -9.35
C THR A 98 -1.54 -3.51 -8.78
N TRP A 99 -0.71 -2.89 -9.63
CA TRP A 99 0.34 -2.01 -9.12
C TRP A 99 -0.27 -0.82 -8.39
N VAL A 100 0.44 -0.29 -7.39
CA VAL A 100 -0.11 0.79 -6.54
C VAL A 100 -0.55 2.03 -7.33
N TRP A 101 0.13 2.37 -8.44
CA TRP A 101 -0.24 3.48 -9.33
C TRP A 101 -1.48 3.20 -10.22
N GLU A 102 -1.97 1.96 -10.22
CA GLU A 102 -3.19 1.52 -10.92
C GLU A 102 -4.33 1.17 -9.94
N SER A 103 -4.10 1.30 -8.63
CA SER A 103 -5.06 0.91 -7.61
C SER A 103 -6.20 1.92 -7.48
N GLU A 104 -7.43 1.42 -7.36
CA GLU A 104 -8.60 2.26 -6.99
C GLU A 104 -8.50 2.82 -5.56
N LEU A 105 -7.64 2.24 -4.72
CA LEU A 105 -7.39 2.71 -3.36
C LEU A 105 -6.25 3.73 -3.29
N LEU A 106 -5.63 4.08 -4.43
CA LEU A 106 -4.61 5.11 -4.47
C LEU A 106 -5.24 6.48 -4.21
N VAL A 107 -4.82 7.12 -3.12
CA VAL A 107 -5.22 8.49 -2.79
C VAL A 107 -4.31 9.48 -3.50
N ARG A 108 -3.00 9.24 -3.45
CA ARG A 108 -1.99 10.10 -4.06
C ARG A 108 -0.69 9.35 -4.29
N GLU A 109 0.05 9.73 -5.33
CA GLU A 109 1.45 9.33 -5.52
C GLU A 109 2.29 10.56 -5.88
N ASP A 110 3.46 10.68 -5.25
CA ASP A 110 4.50 11.60 -5.68
C ASP A 110 5.75 10.80 -6.09
N LYS A 111 6.32 11.16 -7.25
CA LYS A 111 7.55 10.58 -7.79
C LYS A 111 8.63 11.64 -7.90
N ARG A 112 9.80 11.37 -7.33
CA ARG A 112 10.99 12.21 -7.38
C ARG A 112 12.13 11.47 -8.06
N SER A 113 12.65 12.03 -9.15
CA SER A 113 13.87 11.53 -9.77
C SER A 113 15.03 11.63 -8.79
N THR A 114 15.91 10.63 -8.77
CA THR A 114 17.13 10.67 -7.96
C THR A 114 18.26 11.22 -8.85
N PRO A 115 18.68 12.48 -8.69
CA PRO A 115 19.75 13.05 -9.50
C PRO A 115 21.09 12.36 -9.20
N GLY A 116 21.83 11.99 -10.25
CA GLY A 116 23.13 11.33 -10.12
C GLY A 116 23.63 10.69 -11.42
N ALA A 117 24.74 9.96 -11.34
CA ALA A 117 25.38 9.31 -12.50
C ALA A 117 24.59 8.10 -13.06
N ARG A 118 23.49 7.70 -12.42
CA ARG A 118 22.63 6.59 -12.84
C ARG A 118 21.18 7.00 -12.71
N ASP A 119 20.38 6.62 -13.70
CA ASP A 119 18.95 6.88 -13.71
C ASP A 119 18.26 6.19 -12.54
N GLY A 120 17.30 6.88 -11.93
CA GLY A 120 16.63 6.39 -10.75
C GLY A 120 15.46 7.27 -10.35
N PHE A 121 14.52 6.71 -9.60
CA PHE A 121 13.50 7.49 -8.94
C PHE A 121 13.04 6.81 -7.67
N ARG A 122 12.51 7.64 -6.79
CA ARG A 122 11.80 7.26 -5.58
C ARG A 122 10.35 7.74 -5.73
N ALA A 123 9.42 6.93 -5.26
CA ALA A 123 8.00 7.24 -5.28
C ALA A 123 7.41 6.94 -3.89
N VAL A 124 6.45 7.74 -3.47
CA VAL A 124 5.65 7.48 -2.28
C VAL A 124 4.20 7.47 -2.71
N ALA A 125 3.52 6.35 -2.50
CA ALA A 125 2.09 6.23 -2.69
C ALA A 125 1.37 6.25 -1.32
N LEU A 126 0.28 6.99 -1.25
CA LEU A 126 -0.68 6.98 -0.15
C LEU A 126 -1.88 6.13 -0.60
N VAL A 127 -2.15 5.05 0.12
CA VAL A 127 -3.26 4.12 -0.17
C VAL A 127 -4.27 4.19 0.96
N ALA A 128 -5.57 4.19 0.65
CA ALA A 128 -6.62 4.17 1.65
C ALA A 128 -6.54 2.90 2.53
N LEU A 129 -6.62 3.07 3.85
CA LEU A 129 -6.67 1.96 4.81
C LEU A 129 -8.08 1.36 4.84
N VAL A 130 -8.29 0.29 4.10
CA VAL A 130 -9.57 -0.42 3.98
C VAL A 130 -9.38 -1.88 4.40
N ASP A 131 -10.21 -2.37 5.32
CA ASP A 131 -10.15 -3.76 5.78
C ASP A 131 -10.33 -4.76 4.61
N GLY A 132 -9.56 -5.84 4.64
CA GLY A 132 -9.52 -6.83 3.56
C GLY A 132 -8.65 -6.43 2.35
N THR A 133 -8.02 -5.25 2.37
CA THR A 133 -7.04 -4.87 1.34
C THR A 133 -5.81 -5.78 1.43
N GLU A 134 -5.45 -6.39 0.31
CA GLU A 134 -4.22 -7.16 0.13
C GLU A 134 -3.13 -6.28 -0.45
N LEU A 135 -1.91 -6.40 0.09
CA LEU A 135 -0.76 -5.61 -0.36
C LEU A 135 0.46 -6.51 -0.51
N ASP A 136 1.16 -6.38 -1.63
CA ASP A 136 2.37 -7.14 -1.94
C ASP A 136 3.52 -6.16 -2.18
N VAL A 137 4.58 -6.23 -1.37
CA VAL A 137 5.83 -5.48 -1.57
C VAL A 137 6.78 -6.32 -2.40
N VAL A 138 6.89 -5.99 -3.68
CA VAL A 138 7.57 -6.80 -4.68
C VAL A 138 8.97 -6.23 -4.94
N SER A 139 10.00 -6.95 -4.51
CA SER A 139 11.40 -6.68 -4.85
C SER A 139 11.79 -7.42 -6.12
N SER A 140 12.31 -6.70 -7.11
CA SER A 140 12.73 -7.26 -8.40
C SER A 140 14.08 -6.71 -8.87
N LYS A 141 14.70 -7.44 -9.80
CA LYS A 141 15.92 -7.02 -10.50
C LYS A 141 15.79 -7.25 -11.99
N ALA A 142 16.41 -6.38 -12.77
CA ALA A 142 16.70 -6.66 -14.17
C ALA A 142 18.19 -6.96 -14.36
N ARG A 143 18.50 -7.96 -15.20
CA ARG A 143 19.86 -8.26 -15.67
C ARG A 143 19.81 -8.64 -17.14
N GLY A 144 20.61 -7.97 -17.98
CA GLY A 144 20.66 -8.25 -19.41
C GLY A 144 19.32 -8.04 -20.12
N GLY A 145 18.49 -7.12 -19.62
CA GLY A 145 17.15 -6.87 -20.16
C GLY A 145 16.04 -7.82 -19.68
N GLN A 146 16.38 -8.88 -18.94
CA GLN A 146 15.38 -9.77 -18.32
C GLN A 146 15.05 -9.31 -16.90
N LEU A 147 13.76 -9.11 -16.62
CA LEU A 147 13.22 -8.80 -15.29
C LEU A 147 12.90 -10.09 -14.53
N SER A 148 13.25 -10.15 -13.25
CA SER A 148 12.90 -11.24 -12.35
C SER A 148 12.49 -10.68 -10.99
N VAL A 149 11.33 -11.11 -10.48
CA VAL A 149 10.97 -10.93 -9.06
C VAL A 149 11.93 -11.77 -8.23
N GLU A 150 12.46 -11.19 -7.16
CA GLU A 150 13.37 -11.87 -6.23
C GLU A 150 12.68 -12.24 -4.92
N HIS A 151 11.84 -11.34 -4.42
CA HIS A 151 11.29 -11.46 -3.08
C HIS A 151 9.97 -10.68 -2.99
N VAL A 152 9.01 -11.23 -2.26
CA VAL A 152 7.72 -10.59 -1.98
C VAL A 152 7.39 -10.74 -0.50
N VAL A 153 7.00 -9.62 0.13
CA VAL A 153 6.32 -9.60 1.43
C VAL A 153 4.86 -9.27 1.19
N SER A 154 3.95 -10.06 1.75
CA SER A 154 2.52 -9.88 1.61
C SER A 154 1.91 -9.43 2.94
N TYR A 155 0.99 -8.49 2.85
CA TYR A 155 0.24 -7.93 3.95
C TYR A 155 -1.26 -7.98 3.67
N GLU A 156 -2.05 -7.99 4.74
CA GLU A 156 -3.49 -7.82 4.69
C GLU A 156 -3.91 -6.79 5.74
N VAL A 157 -4.83 -5.90 5.38
CA VAL A 157 -5.44 -4.99 6.35
C VAL A 157 -6.49 -5.75 7.16
N ARG A 158 -6.25 -5.89 8.46
CA ARG A 158 -7.16 -6.56 9.39
C ARG A 158 -7.43 -5.67 10.59
N ARG A 159 -8.69 -5.26 10.75
CA ARG A 159 -9.15 -4.39 11.84
C ARG A 159 -8.36 -3.07 11.89
N GLY A 160 -8.09 -2.51 10.71
CA GLY A 160 -7.29 -1.29 10.55
C GLY A 160 -5.80 -1.46 10.85
N GLU A 161 -5.29 -2.69 10.98
CA GLU A 161 -3.86 -2.96 11.12
C GLU A 161 -3.29 -3.60 9.85
N LEU A 162 -2.04 -3.30 9.53
CA LEU A 162 -1.33 -3.94 8.42
C LEU A 162 -0.61 -5.18 8.96
N VAL A 163 -1.15 -6.36 8.66
CA VAL A 163 -0.64 -7.63 9.16
C VAL A 163 0.18 -8.32 8.08
N GLU A 164 1.45 -8.60 8.34
CA GLU A 164 2.25 -9.45 7.46
C GLU A 164 1.67 -10.88 7.45
N VAL A 165 1.29 -11.38 6.28
CA VAL A 165 0.67 -12.70 6.12
C VAL A 165 1.57 -13.71 5.40
N SER A 166 2.59 -13.25 4.67
CA SER A 166 3.52 -14.13 3.97
C SER A 166 4.82 -13.42 3.58
N GLN A 167 5.91 -14.20 3.49
CA GLN A 167 7.16 -13.75 2.92
C GLN A 167 7.76 -14.86 2.05
N ARG A 168 8.14 -14.54 0.81
CA ARG A 168 8.65 -15.54 -0.15
C ARG A 168 9.81 -15.02 -0.98
N ASN A 169 10.85 -15.85 -1.11
CA ASN A 169 11.86 -15.71 -2.15
C ASN A 169 11.33 -16.36 -3.43
N VAL A 170 11.29 -15.61 -4.52
CA VAL A 170 10.91 -16.13 -5.84
C VAL A 170 12.17 -16.67 -6.50
N ALA A 171 12.34 -17.99 -6.48
CA ALA A 171 13.39 -18.64 -7.23
C ALA A 171 13.24 -18.27 -8.72
N ALA A 172 14.35 -17.91 -9.36
CA ALA A 172 14.35 -17.75 -10.81
C ALA A 172 13.83 -19.04 -11.42
N ALA A 173 12.71 -18.99 -12.14
CA ALA A 173 12.17 -20.15 -12.83
C ALA A 173 13.29 -20.74 -13.69
N SER A 174 13.81 -21.89 -13.29
CA SER A 174 14.78 -22.65 -14.07
C SER A 174 14.05 -23.09 -15.33
N ARG A 175 14.31 -22.42 -16.46
CA ARG A 175 13.87 -22.90 -17.76
C ARG A 175 14.56 -24.24 -18.00
N ARG A 176 13.77 -25.31 -18.15
CA ARG A 176 14.20 -26.48 -18.91
C ARG A 176 14.17 -26.14 -20.39
#